data_AF-A0A7W0UBD0-F1
#
_entry.id   AF-A0A7W0UBD0-F1
#
_cell.length_a   1.000
_cell.length_b   1.000
_cell.length_c   1.000
_cell.angle_alpha   90.00
_cell.angle_beta   90.00
_cell.angle_gamma   90.00
#
_symmetry.space_group_name_H-M   'P 1'
#
loop_
_entity.id
_entity.type
_entity.pdbx_description
1 polymer ?
#
loop_
_entity_poly.entity_id
_entity_poly.type
_entity_poly.pdbx_seq_one_letter_code
_entity_poly.pdbx_strand_id
1 'polypeptide(L)'
;MNKRTIAVALGAAALAVPAAAVAQSGHANGKPKHAAKAHDKGGHKAKRSKTVNFVFKGTFTAPGTVAISSGNAHVRKGGFVGQEVDFDLAQAKIVADDTNADGKVDAGDVTDGDKVLVQARVTRGTKYAAPVDGAVATALAARKLVDQTHPSEDEATPAPNQP
;
A
#
# COMPACT_ATOMS: atom_id res chain seq x y z
N MET A 1 17.69 6.82 -42.90
CA MET A 1 16.74 6.84 -44.03
C MET A 1 15.78 5.66 -43.91
N ASN A 2 14.48 5.96 -44.02
CA ASN A 2 13.34 5.08 -44.35
C ASN A 2 12.66 4.26 -43.24
N LYS A 3 11.33 4.12 -43.13
CA LYS A 3 10.15 4.76 -43.76
C LYS A 3 8.89 4.38 -42.93
N ARG A 4 8.08 5.39 -42.59
CA ARG A 4 6.60 5.51 -42.61
C ARG A 4 5.69 4.27 -42.48
N THR A 5 4.72 4.36 -41.56
CA THR A 5 3.30 4.04 -41.84
C THR A 5 2.35 4.86 -40.96
N ILE A 6 1.43 5.56 -41.62
CA ILE A 6 0.31 6.34 -41.06
C ILE A 6 -0.93 5.44 -41.07
N ALA A 7 -1.80 5.55 -40.06
CA ALA A 7 -3.21 5.19 -40.21
C ALA A 7 -4.11 6.06 -39.33
N VAL A 8 -5.02 6.77 -40.01
CA VAL A 8 -6.08 7.65 -39.52
C VAL A 8 -7.33 6.83 -39.22
N ALA A 9 -8.12 7.18 -38.21
CA ALA A 9 -9.56 6.88 -38.21
C ALA A 9 -10.36 7.89 -37.35
N LEU A 10 -11.27 8.58 -38.04
CA LEU A 10 -12.32 9.48 -37.58
C LEU A 10 -13.41 8.77 -36.76
N GLY A 11 -14.12 9.53 -35.92
CA GLY A 11 -15.47 9.16 -35.50
C GLY A 11 -15.97 9.83 -34.22
N ALA A 12 -16.40 11.09 -34.30
CA ALA A 12 -17.16 11.77 -33.26
C ALA A 12 -18.61 11.95 -33.73
N ALA A 13 -19.58 11.35 -33.03
CA ALA A 13 -20.98 11.71 -33.19
C ALA A 13 -21.86 11.30 -31.98
N ALA A 14 -22.75 12.23 -31.63
CA ALA A 14 -24.03 12.10 -30.95
C ALA A 14 -24.07 12.04 -29.41
N LEU A 15 -24.34 13.23 -28.84
CA LEU A 15 -24.99 13.46 -27.55
C LEU A 15 -26.41 12.89 -27.57
N ALA A 16 -26.77 12.03 -26.62
CA ALA A 16 -28.16 11.67 -26.34
C ALA A 16 -28.41 11.81 -24.83
N VAL A 17 -29.17 12.84 -24.49
CA VAL A 17 -29.63 13.16 -23.13
C VAL A 17 -30.79 12.22 -22.76
N PRO A 18 -30.74 11.47 -21.65
CA PRO A 18 -31.94 10.86 -21.08
C PRO A 18 -32.68 11.89 -20.23
N ALA A 19 -33.92 12.13 -20.63
CA ALA A 19 -34.91 12.97 -19.96
C ALA A 19 -35.05 12.64 -18.46
N ALA A 20 -35.07 13.69 -17.64
CA ALA A 20 -35.44 13.59 -16.22
C ALA A 20 -36.94 13.28 -16.10
N ALA A 21 -37.28 12.06 -15.68
CA ALA A 21 -38.62 11.74 -15.22
C ALA A 21 -38.79 12.25 -13.78
N VAL A 22 -39.60 13.30 -13.62
CA VAL A 22 -40.13 13.73 -12.32
C VAL A 22 -41.12 12.68 -11.85
N ALA A 23 -40.77 11.94 -10.79
CA ALA A 23 -41.71 11.17 -10.02
C ALA A 23 -41.91 11.85 -8.66
N GLN A 24 -42.97 12.64 -8.57
CA GLN A 24 -43.55 13.05 -7.29
C GLN A 24 -44.17 11.81 -6.65
N SER A 25 -43.67 11.40 -5.48
CA SER A 25 -44.39 10.45 -4.64
C SER A 25 -44.11 10.71 -3.16
N GLY A 26 -45.19 11.04 -2.45
CA GLY A 26 -45.52 10.51 -1.12
C GLY A 26 -44.59 10.84 0.03
N HIS A 27 -44.94 11.87 0.79
CA HIS A 27 -44.50 12.05 2.16
C HIS A 27 -45.16 10.97 3.05
N ALA A 28 -44.40 9.98 3.51
CA ALA A 28 -44.85 9.06 4.55
C ALA A 28 -43.67 8.65 5.45
N ASN A 29 -43.76 9.10 6.69
CA ASN A 29 -42.86 8.76 7.80
C ASN A 29 -42.90 7.25 8.10
N GLY A 30 -41.76 6.56 7.96
CA GLY A 30 -41.61 5.16 8.31
C GLY A 30 -40.14 4.79 8.52
N LYS A 31 -39.85 4.22 9.69
CA LYS A 31 -38.53 3.82 10.22
C LYS A 31 -37.65 3.05 9.20
N PRO A 32 -36.32 3.31 9.08
CA PRO A 32 -35.46 2.54 8.20
C PRO A 32 -35.17 1.16 8.80
N LYS A 33 -35.91 0.14 8.36
CA LYS A 33 -35.46 -1.25 8.40
C LYS A 33 -34.60 -1.51 7.17
N HIS A 34 -33.41 -2.02 7.38
CA HIS A 34 -32.43 -2.41 6.36
C HIS A 34 -33.07 -3.21 5.22
N ALA A 35 -33.26 -2.57 4.07
CA ALA A 35 -33.59 -3.23 2.82
C ALA A 35 -32.31 -3.40 2.00
N ALA A 36 -31.99 -4.67 1.73
CA ALA A 36 -30.87 -5.10 0.91
C ALA A 36 -30.94 -4.46 -0.49
N LYS A 37 -29.95 -3.62 -0.83
CA LYS A 37 -29.69 -3.26 -2.22
C LYS A 37 -29.03 -4.45 -2.91
N ALA A 38 -29.81 -5.16 -3.71
CA ALA A 38 -29.31 -6.00 -4.78
C ALA A 38 -28.47 -5.12 -5.72
N HIS A 39 -27.17 -5.43 -5.83
CA HIS A 39 -26.29 -4.79 -6.79
C HIS A 39 -26.33 -5.57 -8.11
N ASP A 40 -26.70 -4.83 -9.14
CA ASP A 40 -26.67 -5.13 -10.57
C ASP A 40 -25.44 -5.95 -11.01
N LYS A 41 -25.70 -7.01 -11.78
CA LYS A 41 -24.70 -7.86 -12.44
C LYS A 41 -24.11 -7.13 -13.66
N GLY A 42 -23.14 -6.25 -13.41
CA GLY A 42 -22.29 -5.66 -14.44
C GLY A 42 -21.05 -6.52 -14.74
N GLY A 43 -20.91 -6.90 -16.02
CA GLY A 43 -19.76 -7.48 -16.72
C GLY A 43 -18.51 -7.90 -15.93
N HIS A 44 -18.18 -9.20 -16.02
CA HIS A 44 -16.89 -9.75 -15.61
C HIS A 44 -15.74 -9.24 -16.51
N LYS A 45 -15.32 -7.98 -16.33
CA LYS A 45 -13.93 -7.62 -16.63
C LYS A 45 -13.06 -8.24 -15.54
N ALA A 46 -12.03 -8.99 -15.93
CA ALA A 46 -11.07 -9.59 -15.02
C ALA A 46 -10.68 -8.56 -13.95
N LYS A 47 -11.10 -8.82 -12.71
CA LYS A 47 -10.90 -7.92 -11.58
C LYS A 47 -9.39 -7.80 -11.39
N ARG A 48 -8.80 -6.68 -11.82
CA ARG A 48 -7.39 -6.39 -11.53
C ARG A 48 -7.20 -6.55 -10.04
N SER A 49 -6.24 -7.37 -9.65
CA SER A 49 -5.97 -7.64 -8.24
C SER A 49 -5.65 -6.30 -7.56
N LYS A 50 -6.46 -5.95 -6.56
CA LYS A 50 -6.33 -4.64 -5.91
C LYS A 50 -5.09 -4.67 -5.02
N THR A 51 -4.09 -3.83 -5.31
CA THR A 51 -2.96 -3.62 -4.41
C THR A 51 -3.38 -2.79 -3.20
N VAL A 52 -2.88 -3.13 -2.03
CA VAL A 52 -3.11 -2.40 -0.77
C VAL A 52 -1.79 -2.15 -0.07
N ASN A 53 -1.77 -1.14 0.80
CA ASN A 53 -0.60 -0.86 1.62
C ASN A 53 -0.57 -1.81 2.82
N PHE A 54 0.51 -2.56 2.94
CA PHE A 54 0.86 -3.31 4.13
C PHE A 54 1.80 -2.44 4.95
N VAL A 55 1.55 -2.37 6.27
CA VAL A 55 2.39 -1.64 7.21
C VAL A 55 2.90 -2.65 8.22
N PHE A 56 4.17 -2.98 8.08
CA PHE A 56 4.92 -3.91 8.90
C PHE A 56 5.61 -3.12 10.01
N LYS A 57 5.60 -3.67 11.22
CA LYS A 57 6.35 -3.15 12.37
C LYS A 57 7.18 -4.30 12.91
N GLY A 58 8.47 -4.06 13.09
CA GLY A 58 9.39 -5.13 13.42
C GLY A 58 10.74 -4.63 13.86
N THR A 59 11.67 -5.56 13.96
CA THR A 59 13.07 -5.32 14.25
C THR A 59 13.89 -5.60 13.00
N PHE A 60 14.77 -4.69 12.61
CA PHE A 60 15.71 -4.88 11.53
C PHE A 60 16.77 -5.90 11.98
N THR A 61 16.97 -6.98 11.24
CA THR A 61 17.87 -8.08 11.65
C THR A 61 19.05 -8.28 10.73
N ALA A 62 18.88 -7.89 9.46
CA ALA A 62 19.91 -7.92 8.45
C ALA A 62 19.53 -6.90 7.36
N PRO A 63 20.46 -6.52 6.46
CA PRO A 63 20.18 -5.60 5.37
C PRO A 63 18.98 -6.03 4.51
N GLY A 64 17.83 -5.38 4.73
CA GLY A 64 16.58 -5.66 4.02
C GLY A 64 15.69 -6.72 4.68
N THR A 65 16.14 -7.40 5.73
CA THR A 65 15.33 -8.40 6.46
C THR A 65 14.79 -7.80 7.75
N VAL A 66 13.49 -7.98 7.98
CA VAL A 66 12.81 -7.49 9.18
C VAL A 66 12.05 -8.62 9.85
N ALA A 67 12.32 -8.83 11.14
CA ALA A 67 11.54 -9.69 12.03
C ALA A 67 10.25 -8.97 12.43
N ILE A 68 9.11 -9.42 11.90
CA ILE A 68 7.83 -8.73 12.06
C ILE A 68 7.20 -9.05 13.41
N SER A 69 7.15 -8.06 14.30
CA SER A 69 6.47 -8.18 15.60
C SER A 69 4.98 -7.84 15.51
N SER A 70 4.60 -6.91 14.64
CA SER A 70 3.21 -6.49 14.46
C SER A 70 2.98 -5.79 13.12
N GLY A 71 1.75 -5.36 12.86
CA GLY A 71 1.44 -4.60 11.67
C GLY A 71 -0.04 -4.25 11.56
N ASN A 72 -0.43 -3.72 10.40
CA ASN A 72 -1.83 -3.44 10.11
C ASN A 72 -2.66 -4.72 9.90
N ALA A 73 -3.98 -4.58 9.73
CA ALA A 73 -4.88 -5.72 9.55
C ALA A 73 -4.51 -6.61 8.36
N HIS A 74 -3.87 -6.07 7.32
CA HIS A 74 -3.42 -6.85 6.17
C HIS A 74 -2.22 -7.74 6.51
N VAL A 75 -1.24 -7.22 7.25
CA VAL A 75 -0.09 -7.99 7.76
C VAL A 75 -0.56 -9.12 8.68
N ARG A 76 -1.46 -8.81 9.63
CA ARG A 76 -2.00 -9.81 10.57
C ARG A 76 -2.80 -10.91 9.86
N LYS A 77 -3.71 -10.54 8.96
CA LYS A 77 -4.52 -11.50 8.18
C LYS A 77 -3.70 -12.26 7.15
N GLY A 78 -2.57 -11.70 6.71
CA GLY A 78 -1.63 -12.34 5.81
C GLY A 78 -0.71 -13.35 6.50
N GLY A 79 -0.69 -13.41 7.85
CA GLY A 79 0.16 -14.35 8.58
C GLY A 79 1.64 -13.97 8.61
N PHE A 80 1.97 -12.69 8.40
CA PHE A 80 3.35 -12.21 8.40
C PHE A 80 3.91 -11.94 9.81
N VAL A 81 3.06 -11.93 10.84
CA VAL A 81 3.48 -11.65 12.23
C VAL A 81 4.24 -12.86 12.78
N GLY A 82 5.39 -12.59 13.42
CA GLY A 82 6.31 -13.61 13.93
C GLY A 82 7.21 -14.23 12.86
N GLN A 83 7.23 -13.66 11.65
CA GLN A 83 8.05 -14.14 10.53
C GLN A 83 9.17 -13.16 10.23
N GLU A 84 10.26 -13.69 9.66
CA GLU A 84 11.30 -12.90 9.01
C GLU A 84 10.89 -12.68 7.55
N VAL A 85 10.90 -11.42 7.13
CA VAL A 85 10.44 -11.02 5.80
C VAL A 85 11.52 -10.16 5.17
N ASP A 86 11.92 -10.54 3.96
CA ASP A 86 12.83 -9.77 3.14
C ASP A 86 12.08 -8.67 2.39
N PHE A 87 12.67 -7.49 2.38
CA PHE A 87 12.18 -6.30 1.72
C PHE A 87 13.22 -5.77 0.75
N ASP A 88 12.78 -5.47 -0.46
CA ASP A 88 13.58 -4.73 -1.42
C ASP A 88 13.47 -3.24 -1.10
N LEU A 89 14.59 -2.66 -0.65
CA LEU A 89 14.73 -1.26 -0.27
C LEU A 89 15.25 -0.38 -1.42
N ALA A 90 15.57 -0.93 -2.60
CA ALA A 90 16.23 -0.19 -3.69
C ALA A 90 15.43 1.01 -4.21
N GLN A 91 14.11 1.02 -4.02
CA GLN A 91 13.20 2.10 -4.40
C GLN A 91 12.45 2.68 -3.19
N ALA A 92 12.83 2.29 -1.97
CA ALA A 92 12.16 2.71 -0.76
C ALA A 92 12.63 4.11 -0.35
N LYS A 93 11.70 4.95 0.12
CA LYS A 93 12.05 6.17 0.85
C LYS A 93 12.49 5.77 2.26
N ILE A 94 13.74 6.05 2.60
CA ILE A 94 14.28 5.82 3.93
C ILE A 94 14.07 7.09 4.77
N VAL A 95 13.60 6.90 5.99
CA VAL A 95 13.42 7.94 7.00
C VAL A 95 14.08 7.42 8.27
N ALA A 96 15.34 7.75 8.43
CA ALA A 96 16.17 7.46 9.59
C ALA A 96 16.96 8.73 9.90
N ASP A 97 17.53 8.80 11.10
CA ASP A 97 18.57 9.77 11.40
C ASP A 97 19.87 9.38 10.66
N ASP A 98 20.71 10.36 10.32
CA ASP A 98 22.04 10.09 9.74
C ASP A 98 22.95 9.62 10.89
N THR A 99 23.06 8.30 11.05
CA THR A 99 23.81 7.69 12.16
C THR A 99 25.26 7.44 11.79
N ASN A 100 25.57 7.37 10.50
CA ASN A 100 26.91 7.09 9.99
C ASN A 100 27.74 8.36 9.68
N ALA A 101 27.13 9.54 9.80
CA ALA A 101 27.70 10.87 9.57
C ALA A 101 28.28 11.06 8.15
N ASP A 102 27.72 10.36 7.16
CA ASP A 102 28.12 10.47 5.75
C ASP A 102 27.37 11.60 5.00
N GLY A 103 26.39 12.22 5.65
CA GLY A 103 25.56 13.29 5.12
C GLY A 103 24.41 12.80 4.23
N LYS A 104 24.10 11.51 4.22
CA LYS A 104 23.04 10.89 3.39
C LYS A 104 22.23 9.90 4.22
N VAL A 105 20.91 10.09 4.20
CA VAL A 105 19.99 9.12 4.84
C VAL A 105 19.75 7.93 3.90
N ASP A 106 20.36 6.79 4.20
CA ASP A 106 20.20 5.54 3.45
C ASP A 106 20.07 4.28 4.34
N ALA A 107 20.12 3.09 3.73
CA ALA A 107 19.91 1.83 4.45
C ALA A 107 21.06 1.48 5.41
N GLY A 108 22.22 2.13 5.25
CA GLY A 108 23.36 2.03 6.15
C GLY A 108 23.15 2.75 7.49
N ASP A 109 22.18 3.66 7.57
CA ASP A 109 21.82 4.34 8.83
C ASP A 109 20.95 3.48 9.76
N VAL A 110 20.40 2.38 9.23
CA VAL A 110 19.55 1.46 9.98
C VAL A 110 20.38 0.27 10.40
N THR A 111 20.47 0.05 11.71
CA THR A 111 21.33 -0.98 12.30
C THR A 111 20.54 -2.21 12.73
N ASP A 112 21.23 -3.34 12.84
CA ASP A 112 20.65 -4.57 13.35
C ASP A 112 20.19 -4.38 14.81
N GLY A 113 18.92 -4.65 15.08
CA GLY A 113 18.28 -4.41 16.37
C GLY A 113 17.33 -3.21 16.39
N ASP A 114 17.36 -2.34 15.37
CA ASP A 114 16.51 -1.16 15.32
C ASP A 114 15.04 -1.52 15.09
N LYS A 115 14.16 -0.77 15.77
CA LYS A 115 12.71 -0.87 15.59
C LYS A 115 12.32 -0.12 14.33
N VAL A 116 11.82 -0.83 13.34
CA VAL A 116 11.47 -0.24 12.04
C VAL A 116 10.00 -0.41 11.70
N LEU A 117 9.48 0.56 10.95
CA LEU A 117 8.19 0.52 10.28
C LEU A 117 8.40 0.50 8.77
N VAL A 118 8.03 -0.61 8.13
CA VAL A 118 8.13 -0.77 6.67
C VAL A 118 6.74 -0.71 6.05
N GLN A 119 6.60 0.12 5.01
CA GLN A 119 5.40 0.19 4.20
C GLN A 119 5.66 -0.43 2.84
N ALA A 120 4.89 -1.44 2.44
CA ALA A 120 4.99 -2.09 1.14
C ALA A 120 3.64 -2.10 0.40
N ARG A 121 3.68 -2.06 -0.93
CA ARG A 121 2.48 -2.21 -1.77
C ARG A 121 2.36 -3.65 -2.22
N VAL A 122 1.43 -4.38 -1.62
CA VAL A 122 1.25 -5.81 -1.85
C VAL A 122 -0.16 -6.08 -2.33
N THR A 123 -0.32 -7.08 -3.18
CA THR A 123 -1.63 -7.53 -3.63
C THR A 123 -2.53 -7.89 -2.44
N ARG A 124 -3.79 -7.45 -2.48
CA ARG A 124 -4.74 -7.74 -1.41
C ARG A 124 -4.95 -9.26 -1.31
N GLY A 125 -4.79 -9.78 -0.10
CA GLY A 125 -4.98 -11.20 0.18
C GLY A 125 -3.72 -12.03 -0.01
N THR A 126 -2.57 -11.42 -0.32
CA THR A 126 -1.28 -12.09 -0.21
C THR A 126 -1.10 -12.61 1.21
N LYS A 127 -0.70 -13.87 1.31
CA LYS A 127 -0.34 -14.54 2.55
C LYS A 127 1.17 -14.75 2.56
N TYR A 128 1.73 -14.80 3.75
CA TYR A 128 3.10 -15.25 3.93
C TYR A 128 3.23 -16.68 3.40
N ALA A 129 4.23 -16.87 2.55
CA ALA A 129 4.68 -18.17 2.11
C ALA A 129 6.15 -18.23 2.49
N ALA A 130 6.48 -19.12 3.44
CA ALA A 130 7.87 -19.32 3.82
C ALA A 130 8.67 -19.76 2.58
N PRO A 131 9.89 -19.24 2.39
CA PRO A 131 10.80 -19.81 1.41
C PRO A 131 10.97 -21.31 1.71
N VAL A 132 10.70 -22.14 0.71
CA VAL A 132 10.96 -23.58 0.78
C VAL A 132 12.46 -23.78 0.56
N ASP A 133 13.09 -24.68 1.32
CA ASP A 133 14.56 -24.88 1.33
C ASP A 133 15.20 -24.75 -0.07
N GLY A 134 16.08 -23.75 -0.23
CA GLY A 134 16.77 -23.44 -1.48
C GLY A 134 16.12 -22.38 -2.37
N ALA A 135 14.91 -21.89 -2.03
CA ALA A 135 14.27 -20.77 -2.71
C ALA A 135 14.58 -19.45 -2.01
N VAL A 136 15.08 -18.46 -2.76
CA VAL A 136 15.18 -17.08 -2.29
C VAL A 136 13.78 -16.59 -1.97
N ALA A 137 13.54 -16.12 -0.74
CA ALA A 137 12.25 -15.52 -0.39
C ALA A 137 12.00 -14.35 -1.33
N THR A 138 10.82 -14.30 -1.95
CA THR A 138 10.50 -13.17 -2.83
C THR A 138 10.40 -11.91 -1.99
N ALA A 139 11.45 -11.08 -2.05
CA ALA A 139 11.52 -9.83 -1.32
C ALA A 139 10.32 -8.94 -1.68
N LEU A 140 9.67 -8.39 -0.65
CA LEU A 140 8.55 -7.47 -0.85
C LEU A 140 9.09 -6.07 -1.17
N ALA A 141 8.65 -5.50 -2.28
CA ALA A 141 9.04 -4.14 -2.66
C ALA A 141 8.55 -3.12 -1.62
N ALA A 142 9.48 -2.55 -0.86
CA ALA A 142 9.20 -1.53 0.12
C ALA A 142 9.06 -0.16 -0.57
N ARG A 143 8.15 0.65 -0.02
CA ARG A 143 7.91 2.03 -0.45
C ARG A 143 8.50 3.03 0.54
N LYS A 144 8.41 2.72 1.84
CA LYS A 144 8.92 3.56 2.91
C LYS A 144 9.49 2.66 4.01
N LEU A 145 10.67 2.96 4.49
CA LEU A 145 11.21 2.44 5.74
C LEU A 145 11.35 3.63 6.69
N VAL A 146 10.90 3.45 7.93
CA VAL A 146 11.04 4.44 9.00
C VAL A 146 11.75 3.77 10.15
N ASP A 147 12.91 4.31 10.55
CA ASP A 147 13.51 3.95 11.84
C ASP A 147 12.73 4.66 12.96
N GLN A 148 12.29 3.87 13.94
CA GLN A 148 11.60 4.35 15.13
C GLN A 148 12.54 4.48 16.33
N THR A 149 13.78 4.01 16.21
CA THR A 149 14.79 4.02 17.26
C THR A 149 15.47 5.38 17.30
N HIS A 150 15.86 5.90 16.13
CA HIS A 150 16.39 7.23 15.93
C HIS A 150 15.46 7.99 14.96
N PRO A 151 14.34 8.55 15.47
CA PRO A 151 13.40 9.27 14.61
C PRO A 151 14.08 10.54 14.07
N SER A 152 14.09 10.70 12.74
CA SER A 152 14.55 11.93 12.09
C SER A 152 13.79 13.16 12.63
N GLU A 153 14.50 14.25 12.90
CA GLU A 153 13.93 15.49 13.50
C GLU A 153 12.72 16.06 12.75
N ASP A 154 12.59 15.77 11.45
CA ASP A 154 11.46 16.16 10.59
C ASP A 154 10.09 15.56 11.00
N GLU A 155 10.05 14.49 11.79
CA GLU A 155 8.79 13.86 12.25
C GLU A 155 8.49 14.12 13.75
N ALA A 156 9.38 14.80 14.48
CA ALA A 156 9.34 14.90 15.94
C ALA A 156 8.45 16.02 16.53
N THR A 157 7.69 16.78 15.72
CA THR A 157 6.86 17.88 16.25
C THR A 157 5.37 17.70 15.96
N PRO A 158 4.58 17.06 16.84
CA PRO A 158 3.21 17.53 17.02
C PRO A 158 3.31 18.91 17.65
N ALA A 159 2.93 19.95 16.90
CA ALA A 159 2.91 21.33 17.40
C ALA A 159 2.29 21.36 18.80
N PRO A 160 2.94 21.96 19.82
CA PRO A 160 2.34 22.11 21.12
C PRO A 160 1.05 22.91 20.95
N ASN A 161 -0.06 22.29 21.31
CA ASN A 161 -1.37 22.91 21.34
C ASN A 161 -1.28 24.09 22.31
N GLN A 162 -1.15 25.31 21.78
CA GLN A 162 -1.14 26.51 22.61
C GLN A 162 -2.54 26.70 23.22
N PRO A 163 -2.64 26.97 24.53
CA PRO A 163 -3.92 27.16 25.23
C PRO A 163 -4.67 28.41 24.76
#